data_AF-A0A662T965-F1
#
_entry.id   AF-A0A662T965-F1
#
_cell.length_a   1.000
_cell.length_b   1.000
_cell.length_c   1.000
_cell.angle_alpha   90.00
_cell.angle_beta   90.00
_cell.angle_gamma   90.00
#
_symmetry.space_group_name_H-M   'P 1'
#
loop_
_entity.id
_entity.type
_entity.pdbx_description
1 polymer ?
#
loop_
_entity_poly.entity_id
_entity_poly.type
_entity_poly.pdbx_seq_one_letter_code
_entity_poly.pdbx_strand_id
1 'polypeptide(L)'
;MSRDQVIGVLLVIVGIIGIIIYGWLVFFPPYPKWDLIVLKLTGFVAVGGVLGILAWIGYTLATTPPPKPIEEIEKELEEELKKLEEEVKEEKTTEEGGKKESKEEGK
;
A
#
# COMPACT_ATOMS: atom_id res chain seq x y z
N MET A 1 -9.82 -13.77 -23.55
CA MET A 1 -8.75 -13.74 -22.53
C MET A 1 -9.18 -12.74 -21.47
N SER A 2 -9.24 -13.13 -20.20
CA SER A 2 -9.59 -12.17 -19.13
C SER A 2 -8.54 -11.07 -19.08
N ARG A 3 -8.94 -9.86 -18.67
CA ARG A 3 -8.03 -8.70 -18.54
C ARG A 3 -6.80 -9.06 -17.70
N ASP A 4 -7.02 -9.83 -16.63
CA ASP A 4 -5.98 -10.31 -15.72
C ASP A 4 -5.02 -11.30 -16.39
N GLN A 5 -5.54 -12.19 -17.25
CA GLN A 5 -4.71 -13.14 -18.00
C GLN A 5 -3.84 -12.43 -19.05
N VAL A 6 -4.32 -11.33 -19.66
CA VAL A 6 -3.51 -10.53 -20.59
C VAL A 6 -2.37 -9.84 -19.85
N ILE A 7 -2.64 -9.26 -18.68
CA ILE A 7 -1.62 -8.62 -17.85
C ILE A 7 -0.58 -9.65 -17.39
N GLY A 8 -1.03 -10.82 -16.94
CA GLY A 8 -0.15 -11.91 -16.54
C GLY A 8 0.76 -12.36 -17.68
N VAL A 9 0.22 -12.60 -18.88
CA VAL A 9 1.01 -13.01 -20.05
C VAL A 9 1.98 -11.90 -20.48
N LEU A 10 1.56 -10.63 -20.43
CA LEU A 10 2.43 -9.51 -20.76
C LEU A 10 3.60 -9.42 -19.79
N LEU A 11 3.38 -9.59 -18.48
CA LEU A 11 4.44 -9.61 -17.48
C LEU A 11 5.43 -10.77 -17.71
N VAL A 12 4.92 -11.96 -18.05
CA VAL A 12 5.77 -13.12 -18.39
C VAL A 12 6.64 -12.84 -19.62
N ILE A 13 6.06 -12.29 -20.68
CA ILE A 13 6.79 -11.95 -21.91
C ILE A 13 7.87 -10.90 -21.62
N VAL A 14 7.53 -9.84 -20.88
CA VAL A 14 8.50 -8.79 -20.49
C VAL A 14 9.62 -9.38 -19.64
N GLY A 15 9.29 -10.27 -18.70
CA GLY A 15 10.28 -10.96 -17.87
C GLY A 15 11.23 -11.82 -18.70
N ILE A 16 10.70 -12.64 -19.61
CA ILE A 16 11.50 -13.50 -20.50
C ILE A 16 12.41 -12.65 -21.40
N ILE A 17 11.87 -11.59 -22.01
CA ILE A 17 12.65 -10.67 -22.83
C ILE A 17 13.77 -10.02 -22.00
N GLY A 18 13.47 -9.57 -20.79
CA GLY A 18 14.45 -9.01 -19.87
C GLY A 18 15.59 -9.99 -19.55
N ILE A 19 15.28 -11.26 -19.28
CA ILE A 19 16.27 -12.31 -19.03
C ILE A 19 17.17 -12.51 -20.25
N ILE A 20 16.59 -12.59 -21.45
CA ILE A 20 17.34 -12.80 -22.69
C ILE A 20 18.29 -11.61 -22.94
N ILE A 21 17.80 -10.39 -22.83
CA ILE A 21 18.61 -9.17 -23.04
C ILE A 21 19.72 -9.05 -21.99
N TYR A 22 19.39 -9.26 -20.71
CA TYR A 22 20.37 -9.18 -19.63
C TYR A 22 21.45 -10.25 -19.77
N GLY A 23 21.04 -11.51 -20.01
CA GLY A 23 21.96 -12.61 -20.27
C GLY A 23 22.86 -12.33 -21.46
N TRP A 24 22.29 -11.83 -22.56
CA TRP A 24 23.08 -11.46 -23.74
C TRP A 24 24.11 -10.37 -23.44
N LEU A 25 23.73 -9.32 -22.71
CA LEU A 25 24.62 -8.21 -22.35
C LEU A 25 25.77 -8.64 -21.42
N VAL A 26 25.52 -9.59 -20.51
CA VAL A 26 26.53 -10.12 -19.58
C VAL A 26 27.51 -11.06 -20.28
N PHE A 27 27.02 -11.97 -21.14
CA PHE A 27 27.86 -12.99 -21.78
C PHE A 27 28.49 -12.55 -23.11
N PHE A 28 27.88 -11.59 -23.81
CA PHE A 28 28.39 -11.04 -25.07
C PHE A 28 28.36 -9.50 -25.03
N PRO A 29 29.20 -8.88 -24.19
CA PRO A 29 29.25 -7.43 -24.09
C PRO A 29 29.69 -6.80 -25.43
N PRO A 30 28.98 -5.78 -25.95
CA PRO A 30 29.36 -5.10 -27.20
C PRO A 30 30.70 -4.38 -27.13
N TYR A 31 31.13 -4.03 -25.91
CA TYR A 31 32.35 -3.28 -25.62
C TYR A 31 33.14 -3.97 -24.50
N PRO A 32 34.48 -3.90 -24.52
CA PRO A 32 35.29 -4.51 -23.47
C PRO A 32 34.99 -3.91 -22.08
N LYS A 33 34.88 -4.77 -21.07
CA LYS A 33 34.61 -4.46 -19.65
C LYS A 33 33.17 -4.05 -19.28
N TRP A 34 32.24 -4.04 -20.24
CA TRP A 34 30.83 -3.74 -19.95
C TRP A 34 30.15 -4.81 -19.11
N ASP A 35 30.51 -6.08 -19.32
CA ASP A 35 30.12 -7.22 -18.48
C ASP A 35 30.36 -6.94 -17.00
N LEU A 36 31.55 -6.44 -16.65
CA LEU A 36 31.91 -6.12 -15.27
C LEU A 36 31.10 -4.95 -14.71
N ILE A 37 30.80 -3.93 -15.53
CA ILE A 37 29.98 -2.79 -15.10
C ILE A 37 28.54 -3.24 -14.83
N VAL A 38 27.97 -4.05 -15.72
CA VAL A 38 26.60 -4.58 -15.59
C VAL A 38 26.49 -5.49 -14.37
N LEU A 39 27.47 -6.37 -14.15
CA LEU A 39 27.51 -7.23 -12.97
C LEU A 39 27.68 -6.44 -11.66
N LYS A 40 28.55 -5.42 -11.66
CA LYS A 40 28.71 -4.53 -10.48
C LYS A 40 27.43 -3.77 -10.18
N LEU A 41 26.76 -3.25 -11.19
CA LEU A 41 25.53 -2.49 -11.02
C LEU A 41 24.40 -3.38 -10.49
N THR A 42 24.21 -4.56 -11.08
CA THR A 42 23.20 -5.52 -10.60
C THR A 42 23.50 -6.06 -9.22
N GLY A 43 24.76 -6.35 -8.91
CA GLY A 43 25.20 -6.70 -7.55
C GLY A 43 24.94 -5.58 -6.55
N PHE A 44 25.22 -4.33 -6.92
CA PHE A 44 24.93 -3.16 -6.08
C PHE A 44 23.42 -2.98 -5.84
N VAL A 45 22.58 -3.14 -6.87
CA VAL A 45 21.13 -3.06 -6.72
C VAL A 45 20.61 -4.20 -5.83
N ALA A 46 21.13 -5.42 -5.98
CA ALA A 46 20.74 -6.55 -5.14
C ALA A 46 21.09 -6.30 -3.66
N VAL A 47 22.34 -5.92 -3.36
CA VAL A 47 22.78 -5.61 -2.00
C VAL A 47 22.07 -4.37 -1.46
N GLY A 48 21.94 -3.32 -2.27
CA GLY A 48 21.25 -2.08 -1.93
C GLY A 48 19.76 -2.27 -1.67
N GLY A 49 19.11 -3.20 -2.36
CA GLY A 49 17.71 -3.57 -2.09
C GLY A 49 17.55 -4.20 -0.71
N VAL A 50 18.42 -5.17 -0.37
CA VAL A 50 18.42 -5.81 0.96
C VAL A 50 18.73 -4.79 2.06
N LEU A 51 19.79 -4.02 1.89
CA LEU A 51 20.18 -2.98 2.86
C LEU A 51 19.14 -1.85 2.93
N GLY A 52 18.48 -1.52 1.83
CA GLY A 52 17.40 -0.54 1.77
C GLY A 52 16.19 -0.97 2.59
N ILE A 53 15.80 -2.24 2.50
CA ILE A 53 14.74 -2.81 3.34
C ILE A 53 15.15 -2.76 4.82
N LEU A 54 16.38 -3.18 5.14
CA LEU A 54 16.89 -3.12 6.53
C LEU A 54 16.95 -1.69 7.08
N ALA A 55 17.40 -0.74 6.25
CA ALA A 55 17.43 0.67 6.60
C ALA A 55 16.04 1.24 6.80
N TRP A 56 15.06 0.85 5.96
CA TRP A 56 13.67 1.26 6.12
C TRP A 56 13.07 0.72 7.42
N ILE A 57 13.29 -0.56 7.73
CA ILE A 57 12.84 -1.15 9.00
C ILE A 57 13.50 -0.42 10.17
N GLY A 58 14.83 -0.22 10.12
CA GLY A 58 15.56 0.54 11.13
C GLY A 58 15.04 1.97 11.30
N TYR A 59 14.70 2.63 10.20
CA TYR A 59 14.09 3.96 10.22
C TYR A 59 12.72 3.94 10.92
N THR A 60 11.85 2.98 10.59
CA THR A 60 10.55 2.84 11.27
C THR A 60 10.73 2.58 12.76
N LEU A 61 11.62 1.69 13.18
CA LEU A 61 11.87 1.42 14.60
C LEU A 61 12.45 2.63 15.35
N ALA A 62 13.33 3.40 14.70
CA ALA A 62 13.92 4.59 15.29
C ALA A 62 12.92 5.76 15.40
N THR A 63 11.92 5.79 14.53
CA THR A 63 10.93 6.88 14.45
C THR A 63 9.56 6.52 15.01
N THR A 64 9.32 5.26 15.35
CA THR A 64 8.14 4.87 16.12
C THR A 64 8.44 5.06 17.61
N PRO A 65 7.88 6.10 18.26
CA PRO A 65 7.84 6.15 19.71
C PRO A 65 7.12 4.89 20.21
N PRO A 66 7.53 4.34 21.37
CA PRO A 66 6.94 3.13 21.93
C PRO A 66 5.41 3.25 21.95
N PRO A 67 4.71 2.18 21.54
CA PRO A 67 3.26 2.19 21.41
C PRO A 67 2.65 2.73 22.71
N LYS A 68 1.76 3.73 22.58
CA LYS A 68 1.08 4.33 23.72
C LYS A 68 0.35 3.23 24.52
N PRO A 69 0.25 3.34 25.85
CA PRO A 69 -0.49 2.38 26.67
C PRO A 69 -1.90 2.16 26.10
N ILE A 70 -2.30 0.90 25.97
CA ILE A 70 -3.56 0.48 25.34
C ILE A 70 -4.78 1.19 25.97
N GLU A 71 -4.69 1.55 27.25
CA GLU A 71 -5.73 2.24 28.02
C GLU A 71 -6.12 3.64 27.49
N GLU A 72 -5.20 4.38 26.87
CA GLU A 72 -5.52 5.70 26.29
C GLU A 72 -6.22 5.54 24.93
N ILE A 73 -5.81 4.54 24.15
CA ILE A 73 -6.38 4.23 22.83
C ILE A 73 -7.81 3.68 22.98
N GLU A 74 -8.05 2.81 23.96
CA GLU A 74 -9.40 2.29 24.25
C GLU A 74 -10.37 3.41 24.68
N LYS A 75 -9.89 4.37 25.49
CA LYS A 75 -10.72 5.51 25.93
C LYS A 75 -11.02 6.49 24.82
N GLU A 76 -10.02 6.85 23.99
CA GLU A 76 -10.25 7.71 22.82
C GLU A 76 -11.21 7.05 21.82
N LEU A 77 -11.09 5.74 21.60
CA LEU A 77 -11.96 4.99 20.68
C LEU A 77 -13.39 4.84 21.22
N GLU A 78 -13.57 4.60 22.53
CA GLU A 78 -14.89 4.60 23.16
C GLU A 78 -15.57 5.97 23.10
N GLU A 79 -14.82 7.06 23.27
CA GLU A 79 -15.36 8.42 23.15
C GLU A 79 -15.76 8.74 21.70
N GLU A 80 -14.98 8.34 20.71
CA GLU A 80 -15.34 8.51 19.29
C GLU A 80 -16.56 7.65 18.91
N LEU A 81 -16.63 6.40 19.36
CA LEU A 81 -17.80 5.54 19.12
C LEU A 81 -19.08 6.10 19.75
N LYS A 82 -19.00 6.63 20.98
CA LYS A 82 -20.17 7.25 21.64
C LYS A 82 -20.66 8.49 20.90
N LYS A 83 -19.75 9.35 20.45
CA LYS A 83 -20.14 10.52 19.64
C LYS A 83 -20.80 10.11 18.33
N LEU A 84 -20.28 9.09 17.66
CA LEU A 84 -20.86 8.57 16.42
C LEU A 84 -22.26 7.97 16.65
N GLU A 85 -22.46 7.26 17.77
CA GLU A 85 -23.78 6.73 18.14
C GLU A 85 -24.79 7.84 18.49
N GLU A 86 -24.36 8.91 19.13
CA GLU A 86 -25.18 10.09 19.43
C GLU A 86 -25.57 10.82 18.15
N GLU A 87 -24.62 11.06 17.24
CA GLU A 87 -24.86 11.73 15.95
C GLU A 87 -25.82 10.91 15.07
N VAL A 88 -25.65 9.58 15.00
CA VAL A 88 -26.57 8.69 14.27
C VAL A 88 -27.96 8.62 14.93
N LYS A 89 -28.07 8.75 16.25
CA LYS A 89 -29.37 8.83 16.95
C LYS A 89 -30.06 10.17 16.70
N GLU A 90 -29.34 11.28 16.72
CA GLU A 90 -29.89 12.60 16.41
C GLU A 90 -30.35 12.68 14.95
N GLU A 91 -29.57 12.15 14.01
CA GLU A 91 -29.93 12.12 12.59
C GLU A 91 -31.20 11.28 12.35
N LYS A 92 -31.30 10.09 12.95
CA LYS A 92 -32.51 9.24 12.86
C LYS A 92 -33.74 9.88 13.50
N THR A 93 -33.58 10.58 14.62
CA THR A 93 -34.70 11.25 15.31
C THR A 93 -35.20 12.44 14.49
N THR A 94 -34.30 13.14 13.81
CA THR A 94 -34.62 14.27 12.92
C THR A 94 -35.31 13.80 11.63
N GLU A 95 -34.87 12.68 11.04
CA GLU A 95 -35.52 12.08 9.87
C GLU A 95 -36.93 11.51 10.18
N GLU A 96 -37.13 10.89 11.35
CA GLU A 96 -38.44 10.37 11.75
C GLU A 96 -39.43 11.47 12.13
N GLY A 97 -38.96 12.60 12.69
CA GLY A 97 -39.77 13.78 12.97
C GLY A 97 -40.29 14.46 11.71
N GLY A 98 -39.40 14.70 10.73
CA GLY A 98 -39.76 15.32 9.46
C GLY A 98 -40.73 14.49 8.60
N LYS A 99 -40.69 13.16 8.72
CA LYS A 99 -41.62 12.26 8.02
C LYS A 99 -43.03 12.22 8.63
N LYS A 100 -43.18 12.57 9.92
CA LYS A 100 -44.49 12.62 10.60
C LYS A 100 -45.22 13.94 10.35
N GLU A 101 -44.53 15.08 10.40
CA GLU A 101 -45.12 16.38 10.05
C GLU A 101 -45.61 16.44 8.60
N SER A 102 -44.84 15.90 7.65
CA SER A 102 -45.21 15.91 6.23
C SER A 102 -46.42 15.00 5.89
N LYS A 103 -46.81 14.09 6.81
CA LYS A 103 -48.03 13.26 6.67
C LYS A 103 -49.27 13.87 7.31
N GLU A 104 -49.13 14.81 8.23
CA GLU A 104 -50.25 15.41 8.96
C GLU A 104 -50.80 16.67 8.28
N GLU A 105 -49.97 17.44 7.56
CA GLU A 105 -50.42 18.60 6.76
C GLU A 105 -51.09 18.23 5.42
N GLY A 106 -51.05 16.96 5.01
CA GLY A 106 -51.57 16.49 3.71
C GLY A 106 -52.99 15.90 3.75
N LYS A 107 -53.75 16.06 4.84
CA LYS A 107 -55.07 15.44 5.02
C LYS A 107 -56.21 16.45 5.16
#